data_AF-Q6RX13-F1
#
_entry.id   AF-Q6RX13-F1
#
_cell.length_a   1.000
_cell.length_b   1.000
_cell.length_c   1.000
_cell.angle_alpha   90.00
_cell.angle_beta   90.00
_cell.angle_gamma   90.00
#
_symmetry.space_group_name_H-M   'P 1'
#
loop_
_entity.id
_entity.type
_entity.pdbx_description
1 polymer ?
#
loop_
_entity_poly.entity_id
_entity_poly.type
_entity_poly.pdbx_seq_one_letter_code
_entity_poly.pdbx_strand_id
1 'polypeptide(L)'
;DEMDFEFLGNLSGDPYTLHTNVFSQGKGNREQQFHLWFDPTKAFHTYSVVWNKQRIIFLVDNIPIRVFNNLESAAGVPYPKSQPMRIYSSLRDATWATR
;
A
#
# COMPACT_ATOMS: atom_id res chain seq x y z
N ASP A 1 -13.83 -1.42 1.17
CA ASP A 1 -12.65 -0.78 0.53
C ASP A 1 -11.45 -0.94 1.44
N GLU A 2 -10.25 -0.93 0.87
CA GLU A 2 -8.99 -1.17 1.60
C GLU A 2 -7.80 -0.54 0.86
N MET A 3 -6.81 -0.08 1.60
CA MET A 3 -5.58 0.52 1.09
C MET A 3 -4.42 0.02 1.92
N ASP A 4 -3.52 -0.72 1.29
CA ASP A 4 -2.56 -1.54 2.02
C ASP A 4 -1.15 -0.99 1.94
N PHE A 5 -0.48 -0.99 3.09
CA PHE A 5 0.95 -1.13 3.20
C PHE A 5 1.23 -2.46 3.87
N GLU A 6 1.92 -3.36 3.17
CA GLU A 6 2.33 -4.66 3.68
C GLU A 6 3.85 -4.77 3.58
N PHE A 7 4.51 -4.91 4.73
CA PHE A 7 5.95 -5.12 4.80
C PHE A 7 6.23 -6.60 4.76
N LEU A 8 6.67 -7.09 3.61
CA LEU A 8 7.01 -8.49 3.42
C LEU A 8 8.45 -8.70 3.90
N GLY A 9 8.59 -9.49 4.96
CA GLY A 9 9.89 -9.83 5.54
C GLY A 9 10.76 -10.66 4.60
N ASN A 10 12.01 -10.86 5.00
CA ASN A 10 12.94 -11.69 4.24
C ASN A 10 13.94 -12.41 5.16
N LEU A 11 14.76 -13.30 4.58
CA LEU A 11 15.91 -13.89 5.25
C LEU A 11 16.88 -12.80 5.72
N SER A 12 17.62 -13.08 6.79
CA SER A 12 18.59 -12.14 7.34
C SER A 12 19.62 -11.70 6.30
N GLY A 13 19.67 -10.40 6.01
CA GLY A 13 20.57 -9.80 5.03
C GLY A 13 19.92 -9.50 3.67
N ASP A 14 18.74 -10.07 3.40
CA ASP A 14 17.98 -9.80 2.19
C ASP A 14 16.98 -8.64 2.40
N PRO A 15 16.67 -7.87 1.33
CA PRO A 15 15.84 -6.69 1.47
C PRO A 15 14.37 -7.06 1.74
N TYR A 16 13.71 -6.26 2.57
CA TYR A 16 12.26 -6.27 2.70
C TYR A 16 11.60 -5.77 1.40
N THR A 17 10.43 -6.32 1.10
CA THR A 17 9.57 -5.81 0.01
C THR A 17 8.42 -5.01 0.62
N LEU A 18 8.27 -3.75 0.20
CA LEU A 18 7.07 -2.98 0.48
C LEU A 18 6.02 -3.29 -0.57
N HIS A 19 4.90 -3.85 -0.14
CA HIS A 19 3.77 -4.19 -0.96
C HIS A 19 2.63 -3.20 -0.72
N THR A 20 1.99 -2.73 -1.80
CA THR A 20 0.80 -1.88 -1.72
C THR A 20 -0.34 -2.48 -2.52
N ASN A 21 -1.57 -2.31 -2.03
CA ASN A 21 -2.78 -2.72 -2.74
C ASN A 21 -3.91 -1.71 -2.54
N VAL A 22 -4.91 -1.76 -3.42
CA VAL A 22 -6.13 -0.96 -3.30
C VAL A 22 -7.31 -1.85 -3.63
N PHE A 23 -8.18 -2.08 -2.65
CA PHE A 23 -9.47 -2.72 -2.85
C PHE A 23 -10.57 -1.68 -2.88
N SER A 24 -11.45 -1.79 -3.88
CA SER A 24 -12.66 -0.99 -3.95
C SER A 24 -13.84 -1.88 -4.34
N GLN A 25 -14.93 -1.80 -3.57
CA GLN A 25 -16.14 -2.60 -3.77
C GLN A 25 -15.85 -4.12 -3.87
N GLY A 26 -14.94 -4.60 -3.02
CA GLY A 26 -14.51 -6.01 -2.99
C GLY A 26 -13.57 -6.42 -4.13
N LYS A 27 -13.23 -5.53 -5.07
CA LYS A 27 -12.25 -5.80 -6.13
C LYS A 27 -10.88 -5.27 -5.72
N GLY A 28 -9.92 -6.16 -5.55
CA GLY A 28 -8.49 -5.87 -5.36
C GLY A 28 -7.67 -6.23 -6.61
N ASN A 29 -6.62 -7.03 -6.43
CA ASN A 29 -5.67 -7.44 -7.47
C ASN A 29 -4.98 -6.24 -8.14
N ARG A 30 -4.55 -5.28 -7.32
CA ARG A 30 -3.86 -4.06 -7.76
C ARG A 30 -2.52 -3.92 -7.03
N GLU A 31 -1.83 -5.04 -6.89
CA GLU A 31 -0.58 -5.14 -6.17
C GLU A 31 0.53 -4.33 -6.88
N GLN A 32 1.33 -3.62 -6.10
CA GLN A 32 2.62 -3.08 -6.54
C GLN A 32 3.66 -3.34 -5.45
N GLN A 33 4.86 -3.75 -5.87
CA GLN A 33 5.97 -4.08 -4.99
C GLN A 33 7.15 -3.14 -5.21
N PHE A 34 7.82 -2.79 -4.12
CA PHE A 34 8.94 -1.87 -4.11
C PHE A 34 10.04 -2.38 -3.18
N HIS A 35 11.29 -2.19 -3.59
CA HIS A 35 12.39 -2.16 -2.64
C HIS A 35 12.58 -0.71 -2.17
N LEU A 36 12.84 -0.52 -0.88
CA LEU A 36 13.10 0.78 -0.31
C LEU A 36 14.56 1.19 -0.55
N TRP A 37 14.80 2.49 -0.70
CA TRP A 37 16.15 3.06 -0.86
C TRP A 37 16.92 3.18 0.47
N PHE A 38 16.44 2.51 1.51
CA PHE A 38 17.01 2.44 2.85
C PHE A 38 16.68 1.07 3.47
N ASP A 39 17.38 0.72 4.54
CA ASP A 39 17.05 -0.46 5.36
C ASP A 39 15.94 -0.10 6.37
N PRO A 40 14.71 -0.59 6.19
CA PRO A 40 13.57 -0.22 7.04
C PRO A 40 13.68 -0.79 8.46
N THR A 41 14.69 -1.62 8.76
CA THR A 41 14.92 -2.20 10.10
C THR A 41 15.85 -1.35 10.97
N LYS A 42 16.53 -0.35 10.41
CA LYS A 42 17.57 0.43 11.11
C LYS A 42 17.08 1.74 11.71
N ALA A 43 15.99 2.29 11.20
CA ALA A 43 15.43 3.54 11.66
C ALA A 43 13.91 3.56 11.43
N PHE A 44 13.23 4.46 12.14
CA PHE A 44 11.83 4.75 11.86
C PHE A 44 11.71 5.62 10.62
N HIS A 45 10.75 5.30 9.77
CA HIS A 45 10.38 6.03 8.56
C HIS A 45 8.88 6.32 8.56
N THR A 46 8.46 7.36 7.84
CA THR A 46 7.06 7.77 7.78
C THR A 46 6.36 7.16 6.59
N TYR A 47 5.34 6.34 6.84
CA TYR A 47 4.47 5.76 5.81
C TYR A 47 3.12 6.46 5.88
N SER A 48 2.66 7.01 4.75
CA SER A 48 1.46 7.86 4.72
C SER A 48 0.56 7.51 3.55
N VAL A 49 -0.74 7.65 3.78
CA VAL A 49 -1.76 7.59 2.74
C VAL A 49 -2.47 8.93 2.69
N VAL A 50 -2.42 9.61 1.54
CA VAL A 50 -3.27 10.77 1.26
C VAL A 50 -4.44 10.29 0.42
N TRP A 51 -5.64 10.39 0.97
CA TRP A 51 -6.88 9.95 0.32
C TRP A 51 -7.88 11.10 0.21
N ASN A 52 -8.32 11.39 -1.02
CA ASN A 52 -9.34 12.40 -1.32
C ASN A 52 -10.22 11.93 -2.49
N LYS A 53 -11.13 12.76 -3.00
CA LYS A 53 -12.06 12.36 -4.07
C LYS A 53 -11.38 12.11 -5.42
N GLN A 54 -10.16 12.62 -5.61
CA GLN A 54 -9.45 12.60 -6.88
C GLN A 54 -8.41 11.47 -6.94
N ARG A 55 -7.73 11.16 -5.83
CA ARG A 55 -6.61 10.21 -5.82
C ARG A 55 -6.27 9.70 -4.43
N ILE A 56 -5.70 8.49 -4.41
CA ILE A 56 -4.96 7.93 -3.29
C ILE A 56 -3.46 8.08 -3.61
N ILE A 57 -2.67 8.55 -2.66
CA ILE A 57 -1.22 8.64 -2.78
C ILE A 57 -0.61 7.88 -1.60
N PHE A 58 0.25 6.91 -1.91
CA PHE A 58 1.09 6.22 -0.94
C PHE A 58 2.44 6.90 -0.91
N LEU A 59 2.89 7.29 0.29
CA LEU A 59 4.16 7.98 0.49
C LEU A 59 5.05 7.25 1.48
N VAL A 60 6.35 7.36 1.24
CA VAL A 60 7.42 6.99 2.17
C VAL A 60 8.30 8.22 2.36
N ASP A 61 8.38 8.75 3.57
CA ASP A 61 9.10 9.98 3.92
C ASP A 61 8.76 11.17 3.01
N ASN A 62 7.46 11.38 2.76
CA ASN A 62 6.90 12.39 1.85
C ASN A 62 7.26 12.20 0.36
N ILE A 63 7.90 11.08 -0.01
CA ILE A 63 8.15 10.72 -1.41
C ILE A 63 6.99 9.83 -1.89
N PRO A 64 6.23 10.23 -2.94
CA PRO A 64 5.16 9.42 -3.47
C PRO A 64 5.73 8.18 -4.17
N ILE A 65 5.37 6.98 -3.70
CA ILE A 65 5.77 5.72 -4.33
C ILE A 65 4.69 5.17 -5.25
N ARG A 66 3.42 5.56 -5.03
CA ARG A 66 2.27 5.14 -5.84
C ARG A 66 1.18 6.18 -5.82
N VAL A 67 0.58 6.42 -6.98
CA VAL A 67 -0.64 7.24 -7.14
C VAL A 67 -1.73 6.39 -7.79
N PHE A 68 -2.89 6.31 -7.15
CA PHE A 68 -4.08 5.68 -7.69
C PHE A 68 -5.16 6.75 -7.94
N ASN A 69 -5.31 7.15 -9.20
CA ASN A 69 -6.28 8.17 -9.60
C ASN A 69 -7.69 7.60 -9.61
N ASN A 70 -8.67 8.44 -9.26
CA ASN A 70 -10.08 8.11 -9.43
C ASN A 70 -10.44 8.15 -10.92
N LEU A 71 -10.45 6.97 -11.54
CA LEU A 71 -10.81 6.76 -12.95
C LEU A 71 -12.21 6.16 -13.11
N GLU A 72 -13.06 6.25 -12.09
CA GLU A 72 -14.38 5.59 -12.11
C GLU A 72 -15.24 6.11 -13.28
N SER A 73 -15.29 7.44 -13.49
CA SER A 73 -16.06 8.04 -14.58
C SER A 73 -15.44 7.84 -15.96
N ALA A 74 -14.10 7.74 -16.05
CA ALA A 74 -13.39 7.67 -17.32
C ALA A 74 -13.21 6.24 -17.83
N ALA A 75 -13.03 5.27 -16.93
CA ALA A 75 -12.65 3.89 -17.25
C ALA A 75 -13.41 2.84 -16.43
N GLY A 76 -14.39 3.24 -15.60
CA GLY A 76 -15.16 2.30 -14.78
C GLY A 76 -14.35 1.61 -13.68
N VAL A 77 -13.13 2.07 -13.39
CA VAL A 77 -12.28 1.49 -12.35
C VAL A 77 -12.82 1.91 -10.98
N PRO A 78 -13.29 0.97 -10.13
CA PRO A 78 -13.86 1.32 -8.84
C PRO A 78 -12.86 2.07 -7.96
N TYR A 79 -13.35 3.07 -7.24
CA TYR A 79 -12.55 3.93 -6.38
C TYR A 79 -13.14 4.04 -4.96
N PRO A 80 -12.33 3.94 -3.89
CA PRO A 80 -12.81 4.14 -2.53
C PRO A 80 -13.26 5.59 -2.31
N LYS A 81 -14.57 5.87 -2.31
CA LYS A 81 -15.10 7.22 -2.09
C LYS A 81 -16.31 7.31 -1.18
N SER A 82 -17.03 6.21 -0.99
CA SER A 82 -18.34 6.23 -0.34
C SER A 82 -18.37 5.50 1.00
N GLN A 83 -17.37 4.65 1.29
CA GLN A 83 -17.32 3.87 2.52
C GLN A 83 -16.31 4.51 3.49
N PRO A 84 -16.73 4.97 4.69
CA PRO A 84 -15.80 5.34 5.73
C PRO A 84 -14.91 4.14 6.12
N MET A 85 -13.61 4.39 6.30
CA MET A 85 -12.63 3.36 6.65
C MET A 85 -12.04 3.60 8.03
N ARG A 86 -11.47 2.54 8.62
CA ARG A 86 -10.68 2.59 9.86
C ARG A 86 -9.23 2.28 9.54
N ILE A 87 -8.33 2.71 10.43
CA ILE A 87 -6.91 2.39 10.35
C ILE A 87 -6.66 1.13 11.17
N TYR A 88 -5.89 0.21 10.60
CA TYR A 88 -5.47 -1.03 11.23
C TYR A 88 -3.96 -1.19 11.10
N SER A 89 -3.38 -1.91 12.05
CA SER A 89 -1.99 -2.39 11.97
C SER A 89 -1.95 -3.78 12.60
N SER A 90 -1.19 -4.69 12.01
CA SER A 90 -1.04 -6.05 12.51
C SER A 90 0.33 -6.62 12.15
N LEU A 91 0.79 -7.59 12.94
CA LEU A 91 1.92 -8.45 12.63
C LEU A 91 1.39 -9.87 12.58
N ARG A 92 1.60 -10.56 11.45
CA ARG A 92 1.02 -11.88 11.20
C ARG A 92 1.94 -12.72 10.33
N ASP A 93 1.76 -14.04 10.43
CA ASP A 93 2.34 -14.98 9.50
C ASP A 93 1.56 -14.99 8.16
N ALA A 94 2.26 -15.23 7.06
CA ALA A 94 1.69 -15.29 5.72
C ALA A 94 2.54 -16.20 4.80
N THR A 95 1.91 -17.25 4.28
CA THR A 95 2.57 -18.28 3.44
C THR A 95 3.07 -17.78 2.08
N TRP A 96 2.70 -16.57 1.70
CA TRP A 96 3.03 -15.95 0.41
C TRP A 96 3.99 -14.76 0.52
N ALA A 97 4.40 -14.37 1.75
CA ALA A 97 5.15 -13.14 1.98
C ALA A 97 6.60 -13.20 1.45
N THR A 98 7.25 -14.34 1.56
CA THR A 98 8.69 -14.49 1.24
C THR A 98 8.92 -15.83 0.54
N ARG A 99 9.90 -15.88 -0.36
CA ARG A 99 10.37 -17.13 -1.00
C ARG A 99 11.57 -17.71 -0.26
#